data_AF-A0A0C9XLQ0-F1
#
_entry.id   AF-A0A0C9XLQ0-F1
#
_cell.length_a   1.000
_cell.length_b   1.000
_cell.length_c   1.000
_cell.angle_alpha   90.00
_cell.angle_beta   90.00
_cell.angle_gamma   90.00
#
_symmetry.space_group_name_H-M   'P 1'
#
loop_
_entity.id
_entity.type
_entity.pdbx_description
1 polymer ?
#
loop_
_entity_poly.entity_id
_entity_poly.type
_entity_poly.pdbx_seq_one_letter_code
_entity_poly.pdbx_strand_id
1 'polypeptide(L)'
;MDTVFGPKILPQDSPAIPLLEKNDTGRGVYISHLDRSPITKKITVFVLVLLANIAFVAIILWRASKNYNVVLALVLNGFHYVETGVSRTVKRGFWSWCWMLMVAALDYRLLRKLPAVVHEFISGLLWFRLRYGFRETEVVFRAPTGKEFENAGASPGEVSAGFANVCTSGHKPTRHPPWELCYAASMDAYRLADDGLFDWKNWELSVWLKDRYHQWTVREERLKTEGKDEFVATLEDIQLAGLSSASLSDPATQELLHSLSEVEGFDVEERWTEAISEADRIHNCNDNRLQVESESLY
;
A
#
# COMPACT_ATOMS: atom_id res chain seq x y z
N MET A 1 -38.94 -17.31 -8.41
CA MET A 1 -38.04 -18.33 -8.99
C MET A 1 -36.71 -18.11 -8.31
N ASP A 2 -36.42 -18.89 -7.29
CA ASP A 2 -35.23 -18.71 -6.45
C ASP A 2 -34.03 -19.27 -7.18
N THR A 3 -33.28 -18.41 -7.88
CA THR A 3 -31.97 -18.79 -8.39
C THR A 3 -31.04 -18.89 -7.20
N VAL A 4 -30.88 -20.11 -6.67
CA VAL A 4 -29.88 -20.42 -5.65
C VAL A 4 -28.51 -20.22 -6.29
N PHE A 5 -27.90 -19.05 -6.04
CA PHE A 5 -26.54 -18.72 -6.47
C PHE A 5 -25.53 -19.44 -5.57
N GLY A 6 -25.39 -20.75 -5.78
CA GLY A 6 -24.37 -21.57 -5.12
C GLY A 6 -22.99 -21.44 -5.80
N PRO A 7 -21.90 -21.80 -5.10
CA PRO A 7 -20.59 -21.94 -5.72
C PRO A 7 -20.66 -22.91 -6.90
N LYS A 8 -20.14 -22.49 -8.05
CA LYS A 8 -20.05 -23.32 -9.25
C LYS A 8 -18.65 -23.89 -9.34
N ILE A 9 -18.54 -25.22 -9.37
CA ILE A 9 -17.25 -25.89 -9.62
C ILE A 9 -16.82 -25.56 -11.05
N LEU A 10 -15.57 -25.13 -11.22
CA LEU A 10 -15.02 -24.88 -12.55
C LEU A 10 -14.88 -26.21 -13.30
N PRO A 11 -15.31 -26.28 -14.58
CA PRO A 11 -15.00 -27.42 -15.43
C PRO A 11 -13.49 -27.68 -15.45
N GLN A 12 -13.07 -28.94 -15.43
CA GLN A 12 -11.63 -29.32 -15.37
C GLN A 12 -10.83 -28.80 -16.58
N ASP A 13 -11.51 -28.55 -17.69
CA ASP A 13 -10.98 -28.00 -18.94
C ASP A 13 -11.00 -26.47 -18.99
N SER A 14 -11.41 -25.80 -17.90
CA SER A 14 -11.44 -24.34 -17.85
C SER A 14 -10.03 -23.74 -17.96
N PRO A 15 -9.78 -22.84 -18.94
CA PRO A 15 -8.46 -22.22 -19.11
C PRO A 15 -8.10 -21.26 -17.96
N ALA A 16 -9.06 -20.92 -17.09
CA ALA A 16 -8.79 -20.16 -15.87
C ALA A 16 -8.03 -21.00 -14.81
N ILE A 17 -8.19 -22.34 -14.79
CA ILE A 17 -7.57 -23.19 -13.76
C ILE A 17 -6.04 -23.10 -13.79
N PRO A 18 -5.34 -23.29 -14.94
CA PRO A 18 -3.89 -23.16 -14.99
C PRO A 18 -3.38 -21.78 -14.54
N LEU A 19 -4.13 -20.71 -14.84
CA LEU A 19 -3.80 -19.36 -14.38
C LEU A 19 -3.89 -19.25 -12.87
N LEU A 20 -5.00 -19.72 -12.28
CA LEU A 20 -5.22 -19.66 -10.84
C LEU A 20 -4.20 -20.50 -10.08
N GLU A 21 -3.91 -21.71 -10.55
CA GLU A 21 -2.87 -22.59 -9.98
C GLU A 21 -1.48 -21.98 -10.04
N LYS A 22 -1.10 -21.42 -11.20
CA LYS A 22 0.22 -20.81 -11.39
C LYS A 22 0.45 -19.61 -10.46
N ASN A 23 -0.60 -18.86 -10.17
CA ASN A 23 -0.51 -17.64 -9.36
C ASN A 23 -0.82 -17.87 -7.88
N ASP A 24 -1.34 -19.05 -7.51
CA ASP A 24 -1.74 -19.42 -6.14
C ASP A 24 -0.59 -19.26 -5.15
N THR A 25 -0.71 -18.29 -4.24
CA THR A 25 0.25 -18.06 -3.17
C THR A 25 0.06 -19.01 -1.99
N GLY A 26 -0.62 -20.15 -2.20
CA GLY A 26 -1.00 -21.13 -1.19
C GLY A 26 -2.25 -20.75 -0.38
N ARG A 27 -2.93 -19.67 -0.77
CA ARG A 27 -4.12 -19.15 -0.06
C ARG A 27 -5.41 -19.61 -0.71
N GLY A 28 -5.38 -19.97 -1.99
CA GLY A 28 -6.55 -20.52 -2.67
C GLY A 28 -7.72 -19.54 -2.81
N VAL A 29 -7.49 -18.22 -2.73
CA VAL A 29 -8.55 -17.21 -2.84
C VAL A 29 -8.13 -16.06 -3.74
N TYR A 30 -8.98 -15.74 -4.72
CA TYR A 30 -8.86 -14.54 -5.54
C TYR A 30 -10.19 -13.83 -5.68
N ILE A 31 -10.12 -12.52 -5.87
CA ILE A 31 -11.24 -11.71 -6.33
C ILE A 31 -10.84 -11.12 -7.68
N SER A 32 -11.61 -11.37 -8.73
CA SER A 32 -11.46 -10.69 -10.02
C SER A 32 -12.60 -9.72 -10.24
N HIS A 33 -12.31 -8.60 -10.89
CA HIS A 33 -13.33 -7.71 -11.42
C HIS A 33 -12.85 -7.02 -12.70
N LEU A 34 -13.79 -6.46 -13.44
CA LEU A 34 -13.51 -5.60 -14.57
C LEU A 34 -13.48 -4.13 -14.13
N ASP A 35 -12.30 -3.51 -14.14
CA ASP A 35 -12.14 -2.08 -13.94
C ASP A 35 -12.42 -1.31 -15.25
N ARG A 36 -13.61 -0.70 -15.30
CA ARG A 36 -14.09 0.14 -16.41
C ARG A 36 -13.86 1.64 -16.16
N SER A 37 -12.98 2.01 -15.23
CA SER A 37 -12.72 3.42 -14.94
C SER A 37 -12.09 4.15 -16.15
N PRO A 38 -12.37 5.46 -16.30
CA PRO A 38 -11.84 6.24 -17.42
C PRO A 38 -10.30 6.17 -17.49
N ILE A 39 -9.77 6.06 -18.71
CA ILE A 39 -8.32 5.97 -18.97
C ILE A 39 -7.57 7.15 -18.32
N THR A 40 -8.14 8.37 -18.39
CA THR A 40 -7.55 9.57 -17.78
C THR A 40 -7.33 9.39 -16.28
N LYS A 41 -8.29 8.81 -15.56
CA LYS A 41 -8.18 8.53 -14.13
C LYS A 41 -7.11 7.49 -13.84
N LYS A 42 -7.06 6.41 -14.62
CA LYS A 42 -6.03 5.36 -14.52
C LYS A 42 -4.62 5.94 -14.70
N ILE A 43 -4.44 6.80 -15.71
CA ILE A 43 -3.17 7.50 -15.97
C ILE A 43 -2.81 8.41 -14.79
N THR A 44 -3.73 9.22 -14.29
CA THR A 44 -3.47 10.13 -13.17
C THR A 44 -3.01 9.37 -11.93
N VAL A 45 -3.71 8.30 -11.54
CA VAL A 45 -3.32 7.46 -10.40
C VAL A 45 -1.94 6.85 -10.63
N PHE A 46 -1.67 6.33 -11.83
CA PHE A 46 -0.36 5.77 -12.15
C PHE A 46 0.76 6.81 -12.07
N VAL A 47 0.57 8.00 -12.63
CA VAL A 47 1.58 9.08 -12.62
C VAL A 47 1.89 9.51 -11.19
N LEU A 48 0.88 9.64 -10.32
CA LEU A 48 1.10 9.96 -8.90
C LEU A 48 1.98 8.91 -8.21
N VAL A 49 1.66 7.62 -8.40
CA VAL A 49 2.45 6.51 -7.83
C VAL A 49 3.87 6.47 -8.42
N LEU A 50 4.01 6.72 -9.72
CA LEU A 50 5.30 6.77 -10.40
C LEU A 50 6.17 7.92 -9.86
N LEU A 51 5.61 9.13 -9.73
CA LEU A 51 6.32 10.29 -9.18
C LEU A 51 6.76 10.06 -7.73
N ALA A 52 5.90 9.45 -6.90
CA ALA A 52 6.26 9.08 -5.54
C ALA A 52 7.45 8.09 -5.51
N ASN A 53 7.44 7.07 -6.37
CA ASN A 53 8.56 6.12 -6.46
C ASN A 53 9.84 6.78 -6.98
N ILE A 54 9.76 7.67 -7.97
CA ILE A 54 10.91 8.45 -8.46
C ILE A 54 11.48 9.32 -7.32
N ALA A 55 10.63 9.99 -6.55
CA ALA A 55 11.05 10.79 -5.41
C ALA A 55 11.76 9.93 -4.35
N PHE A 56 11.23 8.74 -4.02
CA PHE A 56 11.89 7.81 -3.10
C PHE A 56 13.27 7.38 -3.60
N VAL A 57 13.39 7.00 -4.87
CA VAL A 57 14.68 6.64 -5.47
C VAL A 57 15.65 7.81 -5.44
N ALA A 58 15.19 9.03 -5.79
CA ALA A 58 16.02 10.22 -5.76
C ALA A 58 16.51 10.54 -4.34
N ILE A 59 15.65 10.41 -3.32
CA ILE A 59 16.03 10.57 -1.91
C ILE A 59 17.09 9.52 -1.52
N ILE A 60 16.90 8.25 -1.86
CA ILE A 60 17.87 7.19 -1.56
C ILE A 60 19.22 7.50 -2.22
N LEU A 61 19.23 7.86 -3.51
CA LEU A 61 20.45 8.19 -4.24
C LEU A 61 21.15 9.43 -3.67
N TRP A 62 20.39 10.49 -3.37
CA TRP A 62 20.91 11.69 -2.73
C TRP A 62 21.54 11.37 -1.37
N ARG A 63 20.87 10.59 -0.54
CA ARG A 63 21.37 10.14 0.77
C ARG A 63 22.62 9.28 0.64
N ALA A 64 22.63 8.33 -0.30
CA ALA A 64 23.79 7.51 -0.61
C ALA A 64 24.98 8.35 -1.09
N SER A 65 24.75 9.41 -1.87
CA SER A 65 25.83 10.30 -2.32
C SER A 65 26.45 11.13 -1.19
N LYS A 66 25.67 11.52 -0.18
CA LYS A 66 26.17 12.32 0.96
C LYS A 66 26.87 11.49 2.02
N ASN A 67 26.44 10.25 2.21
CA ASN A 67 26.93 9.36 3.27
C ASN A 67 27.46 8.04 2.70
N TYR A 68 28.18 8.09 1.58
CA TYR A 68 28.61 6.90 0.84
C TYR A 68 29.30 5.85 1.73
N ASN A 69 30.21 6.26 2.61
CA ASN A 69 30.92 5.32 3.50
C ASN A 69 29.98 4.62 4.51
N VAL A 70 28.96 5.31 5.01
CA VAL A 70 28.00 4.75 5.97
C VAL A 70 27.02 3.82 5.25
N VAL A 71 26.54 4.23 4.08
CA VAL A 71 25.66 3.40 3.25
C VAL A 71 26.39 2.16 2.76
N LEU A 72 27.65 2.28 2.32
CA LEU A 72 28.48 1.15 1.91
C LEU A 72 28.70 0.17 3.08
N ALA A 73 28.98 0.68 4.28
CA ALA A 73 29.12 -0.17 5.48
C ALA A 73 27.82 -0.91 5.84
N LEU A 74 26.67 -0.24 5.71
CA LEU A 74 25.35 -0.83 5.94
C LEU A 74 24.98 -1.87 4.89
N VAL A 75 25.24 -1.60 3.60
CA VAL A 75 24.90 -2.49 2.48
C VAL A 75 25.81 -3.72 2.45
N LEU A 76 27.12 -3.54 2.69
CA LEU A 76 28.08 -4.64 2.67
C LEU A 76 28.08 -5.47 3.97
N ASN A 77 27.17 -5.17 4.92
CA ASN A 77 27.04 -5.87 6.19
C ASN A 77 28.38 -6.01 6.93
N GLY A 78 29.26 -5.01 6.75
CA GLY A 78 30.68 -5.07 7.07
C GLY A 78 31.06 -3.91 7.97
N PHE A 79 30.81 -4.05 9.28
CA PHE A 79 31.27 -3.10 10.30
C PHE A 79 32.81 -2.96 10.34
N HIS A 80 33.55 -3.86 9.69
CA HIS A 80 35.01 -3.84 9.62
C HIS A 80 35.60 -2.67 8.80
N TYR A 81 34.81 -1.90 8.05
CA TYR A 81 35.33 -0.83 7.19
C TYR A 81 35.32 0.58 7.82
N VAL A 82 34.79 0.75 9.04
CA VAL A 82 34.63 2.07 9.67
C VAL A 82 35.87 2.52 10.47
N GLU A 83 36.90 1.69 10.57
CA GLU A 83 37.98 1.91 11.53
C GLU A 83 39.11 2.87 11.04
N THR A 84 39.10 3.35 9.80
CA THR A 84 40.27 4.05 9.24
C THR A 84 40.18 5.59 9.15
N GLY A 85 39.14 6.23 9.68
CA GLY A 85 38.97 7.70 9.53
C GLY A 85 38.56 8.50 10.76
N VAL A 86 38.24 7.87 11.89
CA VAL A 86 37.65 8.55 13.06
C VAL A 86 38.72 8.96 14.09
N SER A 87 39.79 9.60 13.62
CA SER A 87 40.78 10.26 14.51
C SER A 87 40.54 11.78 14.64
N ARG A 88 39.48 12.33 14.02
CA ARG A 88 39.03 13.68 14.36
C ARG A 88 38.12 13.63 15.58
N THR A 89 38.75 13.73 16.75
CA THR A 89 38.19 14.10 18.05
C THR A 89 37.44 15.43 17.97
N VAL A 90 36.27 15.42 17.35
CA VAL A 90 35.33 16.53 17.44
C VAL A 90 34.51 16.28 18.71
N LYS A 91 34.65 17.17 19.70
CA LYS A 91 33.75 17.29 20.86
C LYS A 91 32.33 17.58 20.36
N ARG A 92 31.66 16.60 19.76
CA ARG A 92 30.25 16.68 19.42
C ARG A 92 29.48 16.52 20.71
N GLY A 93 28.69 17.53 21.07
CA GLY A 93 27.78 17.45 22.20
C GLY A 93 26.83 16.26 22.03
N PHE A 94 26.29 15.77 23.15
CA PHE A 94 25.33 14.65 23.20
C PHE A 94 24.23 14.76 22.11
N TRP A 95 23.68 15.97 21.92
CA TRP A 95 22.69 16.26 20.90
C TRP A 95 23.12 15.93 19.46
N SER A 96 24.38 16.19 19.11
CA SER A 96 24.90 15.87 17.79
C SER A 96 25.04 14.36 17.58
N TRP A 97 25.26 13.59 18.66
CA TRP A 97 25.31 12.13 18.59
C TRP A 97 23.90 11.52 18.47
N CYS A 98 22.93 12.00 19.25
CA CYS A 98 21.52 11.61 19.11
C CYS A 98 21.00 11.88 17.70
N TRP A 99 21.28 13.05 17.13
CA TRP A 99 20.92 13.38 15.75
C TRP A 99 21.55 12.40 14.75
N MET A 100 22.84 12.08 14.91
CA MET A 100 23.52 11.11 14.04
C MET A 100 22.87 9.72 14.08
N LEU A 101 22.49 9.25 15.26
CA LEU A 101 21.79 7.97 15.41
C LEU A 101 20.40 7.98 14.80
N MET A 102 19.62 9.05 15.02
CA MET A 102 18.28 9.19 14.41
C MET A 102 18.36 9.15 12.89
N VAL A 103 19.31 9.90 12.32
CA VAL A 103 19.57 9.95 10.89
C VAL A 103 20.02 8.58 10.33
N ALA A 104 20.87 7.86 11.06
CA ALA A 104 21.31 6.52 10.69
C ALA A 104 20.18 5.48 10.78
N ALA A 105 19.34 5.55 11.80
CA ALA A 105 18.17 4.68 11.96
C ALA A 105 17.15 4.90 10.84
N LEU A 106 16.90 6.17 10.48
CA LEU A 106 16.06 6.53 9.35
C LEU A 106 16.64 5.98 8.03
N ASP A 107 17.94 6.19 7.77
CA ASP A 107 18.60 5.65 6.58
C ASP A 107 18.51 4.13 6.52
N TYR A 108 18.71 3.45 7.65
CA TYR A 108 18.56 2.00 7.73
C TYR A 108 17.13 1.56 7.39
N ARG A 109 16.11 2.22 7.94
CA ARG A 109 14.70 1.90 7.64
C ARG A 109 14.39 2.14 6.17
N LEU A 110 14.83 3.27 5.60
CA LEU A 110 14.65 3.62 4.19
C LEU A 110 15.32 2.59 3.28
N LEU A 111 16.61 2.29 3.50
CA LEU A 111 17.38 1.33 2.71
C LEU A 111 16.87 -0.11 2.85
N ARG A 112 16.30 -0.49 3.99
CA ARG A 112 15.78 -1.84 4.20
C ARG A 112 14.39 -2.04 3.58
N LYS A 113 13.51 -1.04 3.64
CA LYS A 113 12.11 -1.18 3.24
C LYS A 113 11.83 -0.69 1.83
N LEU A 114 12.39 0.45 1.42
CA LEU A 114 12.05 1.07 0.14
C LEU A 114 12.47 0.25 -1.08
N PRO A 115 13.64 -0.45 -1.12
CA PRO A 115 13.99 -1.24 -2.28
C PRO A 115 12.97 -2.32 -2.61
N ALA A 116 12.38 -2.96 -1.60
CA ALA A 116 11.30 -3.94 -1.80
C ALA A 116 10.05 -3.30 -2.41
N VAL A 117 9.64 -2.13 -1.88
CA VAL A 117 8.48 -1.38 -2.39
C VAL A 117 8.69 -0.93 -3.83
N VAL A 118 9.87 -0.39 -4.15
CA VAL A 118 10.23 0.05 -5.51
C VAL A 118 10.31 -1.15 -6.45
N HIS A 119 10.89 -2.27 -6.02
CA HIS A 119 10.95 -3.48 -6.83
C HIS A 119 9.55 -4.03 -7.14
N GLU A 120 8.65 -4.07 -6.15
CA GLU A 120 7.24 -4.47 -6.34
C GLU A 120 6.52 -3.54 -7.32
N PHE A 121 6.74 -2.23 -7.22
CA PHE A 121 6.21 -1.28 -8.19
C PHE A 121 6.74 -1.52 -9.61
N ILE A 122 8.06 -1.73 -9.76
CA ILE A 122 8.70 -1.96 -11.06
C ILE A 122 8.19 -3.25 -11.71
N SER A 123 8.26 -4.36 -10.98
CA SER A 123 7.91 -5.71 -11.46
C SER A 123 6.40 -5.94 -11.58
N GLY A 124 5.59 -5.22 -10.81
CA GLY A 124 4.14 -5.26 -10.86
C GLY A 124 3.56 -4.16 -11.75
N LEU A 125 3.22 -3.02 -11.14
CA LEU A 125 2.45 -1.97 -11.77
C LEU A 125 3.12 -1.36 -13.01
N LEU A 126 4.40 -0.99 -12.92
CA LEU A 126 5.12 -0.39 -14.05
C LEU A 126 5.25 -1.37 -15.21
N TRP A 127 5.70 -2.58 -14.95
CA TRP A 127 5.82 -3.63 -15.97
C TRP A 127 4.49 -3.94 -16.65
N PHE A 128 3.42 -4.06 -15.85
CA PHE A 128 2.06 -4.23 -16.36
C PHE A 128 1.67 -3.12 -17.34
N ARG A 129 1.88 -1.85 -16.97
CA ARG A 129 1.56 -0.70 -17.81
C ARG A 129 2.43 -0.60 -19.06
N LEU A 130 3.71 -0.93 -18.97
CA LEU A 130 4.60 -0.99 -20.14
C LEU A 130 4.17 -2.07 -21.14
N ARG A 131 3.67 -3.21 -20.65
CA ARG A 131 3.34 -4.34 -21.51
C ARG A 131 1.94 -4.25 -22.14
N TYR A 132 0.94 -3.79 -21.40
CA TYR A 132 -0.47 -3.82 -21.82
C TYR A 132 -1.09 -2.43 -22.02
N GLY A 133 -0.40 -1.37 -21.61
CA GLY A 133 -0.89 0.01 -21.71
C GLY A 133 -2.00 0.34 -20.69
N PHE A 134 -2.78 1.36 -21.03
CA PHE A 134 -4.03 1.70 -20.34
C PHE A 134 -5.19 1.31 -21.25
N ARG A 135 -6.13 0.51 -20.75
CA ARG A 135 -7.30 0.08 -21.53
C ARG A 135 -8.59 0.56 -20.87
N GLU A 136 -9.65 0.65 -21.65
CA GLU A 136 -10.97 1.04 -21.16
C GLU A 136 -11.49 0.04 -20.12
N THR A 137 -11.38 -1.25 -20.42
CA THR A 137 -11.74 -2.34 -19.52
C THR A 137 -10.49 -3.12 -19.12
N GLU A 138 -10.28 -3.27 -17.82
CA GLU A 138 -9.12 -3.97 -17.27
C GLU A 138 -9.52 -5.11 -16.36
N VAL A 139 -8.95 -6.31 -16.56
CA VAL A 139 -9.15 -7.41 -15.61
C VAL A 139 -8.21 -7.23 -14.45
N VAL A 140 -8.78 -7.12 -13.26
CA VAL A 140 -8.04 -6.84 -12.03
C VAL A 140 -8.24 -7.99 -11.06
N PHE A 141 -7.14 -8.66 -10.74
CA PHE A 141 -7.08 -9.67 -9.69
C PHE A 141 -6.60 -9.08 -8.37
N ARG A 142 -7.25 -9.47 -7.29
CA ARG A 142 -6.81 -9.22 -5.93
C ARG A 142 -6.64 -10.53 -5.18
N ALA A 143 -5.56 -10.62 -4.42
CA ALA A 143 -5.28 -11.72 -3.53
C ALA A 143 -5.30 -11.20 -2.09
N PRO A 144 -5.70 -12.02 -1.11
CA PRO A 144 -5.57 -11.63 0.28
C PRO A 144 -4.06 -11.56 0.63
N THR A 145 -3.66 -10.56 1.41
CA THR A 145 -2.34 -10.36 2.00
C THR A 145 -2.47 -10.31 3.52
N GLY A 146 -1.42 -10.74 4.24
CA GLY A 146 -1.38 -10.78 5.70
C GLY A 146 -1.51 -12.18 6.28
N LYS A 147 -1.05 -12.36 7.52
CA LYS A 147 -1.01 -13.66 8.23
C LYS A 147 -2.37 -14.16 8.68
N GLU A 148 -3.35 -13.26 8.77
CA GLU A 148 -4.70 -13.58 9.25
C GLU A 148 -5.39 -14.59 8.31
N PHE A 149 -5.20 -14.43 7.00
CA PHE A 149 -5.71 -15.35 5.99
C PHE A 149 -4.93 -16.67 5.89
N GLU A 150 -3.68 -16.71 6.36
CA GLU A 150 -2.87 -17.94 6.39
C GLU A 150 -3.36 -18.91 7.47
N ASN A 151 -3.89 -18.38 8.58
CA ASN A 151 -4.33 -19.18 9.72
C ASN A 151 -5.84 -19.46 9.72
N ALA A 152 -6.65 -18.56 9.15
CA ALA A 152 -8.10 -18.63 9.26
C ALA A 152 -8.77 -19.57 8.25
N GLY A 153 -8.09 -19.97 7.17
CA GLY A 153 -8.74 -20.71 6.08
C GLY A 153 -9.98 -19.95 5.61
N ALA A 154 -9.75 -18.74 5.07
CA ALA A 154 -10.72 -17.72 4.69
C ALA A 154 -12.19 -18.19 4.76
N SER A 155 -12.85 -17.88 5.87
CA SER A 155 -14.25 -18.29 6.02
C SER A 155 -15.08 -17.61 4.91
N PRO A 156 -16.15 -18.24 4.41
CA PRO A 156 -16.98 -17.65 3.36
C PRO A 156 -17.51 -16.24 3.70
N GLY A 157 -17.70 -15.94 5.00
CA GLY A 157 -18.12 -14.63 5.49
C GLY A 157 -17.02 -13.56 5.39
N GLU A 158 -15.77 -13.89 5.71
CA GLU A 158 -14.64 -12.95 5.58
C GLU A 158 -14.34 -12.62 4.12
N VAL A 159 -14.47 -13.61 3.23
CA VAL A 159 -14.31 -13.38 1.79
C VAL A 159 -15.41 -12.47 1.27
N SER A 160 -16.67 -12.66 1.73
CA SER A 160 -17.80 -11.80 1.37
C SER A 160 -17.64 -10.38 1.93
N ALA A 161 -17.17 -10.21 3.17
CA ALA A 161 -16.88 -8.89 3.74
C ALA A 161 -15.72 -8.20 3.01
N GLY A 162 -14.66 -8.96 2.70
CA GLY A 162 -13.54 -8.50 1.88
C GLY A 162 -13.97 -8.05 0.49
N PHE A 163 -14.86 -8.82 -0.13
CA PHE A 163 -15.48 -8.52 -1.40
C PHE A 163 -16.36 -7.26 -1.35
N ALA A 164 -17.21 -7.14 -0.33
CA ALA A 164 -18.01 -5.94 -0.09
C ALA A 164 -17.10 -4.71 0.01
N ASN A 165 -15.98 -4.81 0.74
CA ASN A 165 -14.97 -3.76 0.83
C ASN A 165 -14.30 -3.45 -0.51
N VAL A 166 -13.99 -4.45 -1.35
CA VAL A 166 -13.45 -4.20 -2.70
C VAL A 166 -14.47 -3.49 -3.58
N CYS A 167 -15.75 -3.84 -3.46
CA CYS A 167 -16.83 -3.23 -4.22
C CYS A 167 -17.16 -1.79 -3.75
N THR A 168 -17.22 -1.56 -2.43
CA THR A 168 -17.49 -0.23 -1.84
C THR A 168 -16.31 0.71 -1.98
N SER A 169 -15.08 0.18 -1.88
CA SER A 169 -13.89 1.02 -1.98
C SER A 169 -13.75 1.60 -3.37
N GLY A 170 -14.17 0.87 -4.43
CA GLY A 170 -14.45 1.27 -5.83
C GLY A 170 -13.40 2.08 -6.59
N HIS A 171 -12.56 2.82 -5.90
CA HIS A 171 -11.99 4.13 -6.22
C HIS A 171 -10.86 4.51 -5.24
N LYS A 172 -10.79 3.92 -4.03
CA LYS A 172 -9.72 4.16 -3.04
C LYS A 172 -8.48 3.30 -3.33
N PRO A 173 -7.27 3.76 -2.92
CA PRO A 173 -6.01 3.31 -3.47
C PRO A 173 -5.77 1.81 -3.37
N THR A 174 -4.95 1.34 -4.30
CA THR A 174 -4.51 -0.02 -4.61
C THR A 174 -3.96 -0.89 -3.48
N ARG A 175 -3.93 -0.38 -2.25
CA ARG A 175 -3.44 -1.06 -1.03
C ARG A 175 -4.46 -0.85 0.09
N HIS A 176 -5.55 -1.59 0.03
CA HIS A 176 -6.42 -1.75 1.19
C HIS A 176 -6.21 -3.16 1.72
N PRO A 177 -5.40 -3.32 2.78
CA PRO A 177 -5.40 -4.55 3.54
C PRO A 177 -6.85 -4.93 3.86
N PRO A 178 -7.21 -6.22 3.73
CA PRO A 178 -6.32 -7.33 3.48
C PRO A 178 -6.15 -7.70 2.00
N TRP A 179 -6.59 -6.91 1.01
CA TRP A 179 -6.58 -7.31 -0.41
C TRP A 179 -5.61 -6.49 -1.26
N GLU A 180 -4.58 -7.15 -1.77
CA GLU A 180 -3.58 -6.54 -2.65
C GLU A 180 -3.79 -6.95 -4.11
N LEU A 181 -3.37 -6.08 -5.02
CA LEU A 181 -3.41 -6.34 -6.44
C LEU A 181 -2.41 -7.44 -6.83
N CYS A 182 -2.92 -8.49 -7.46
CA CYS A 182 -2.09 -9.52 -8.06
C CYS A 182 -1.87 -9.20 -9.54
N TYR A 183 -0.82 -8.43 -9.84
CA TYR A 183 -0.47 -8.07 -11.21
C TYR A 183 -0.14 -9.29 -12.07
N ALA A 184 0.48 -10.33 -11.50
CA ALA A 184 0.81 -11.56 -12.22
C ALA A 184 -0.45 -12.27 -12.74
N ALA A 185 -1.43 -12.51 -11.86
CA ALA A 185 -2.71 -13.11 -12.24
C ALA A 185 -3.47 -12.22 -13.24
N SER A 186 -3.46 -10.89 -13.03
CA SER A 186 -4.05 -9.94 -13.98
C SER A 186 -3.41 -10.08 -15.36
N MET A 187 -2.07 -10.05 -15.47
CA MET A 187 -1.33 -10.20 -16.74
C MET A 187 -1.63 -11.51 -17.47
N ASP A 188 -1.73 -12.62 -16.74
CA ASP A 188 -2.08 -13.90 -17.32
C ASP A 188 -3.55 -13.92 -17.79
N ALA A 189 -4.46 -13.23 -17.09
CA ALA A 189 -5.86 -13.13 -17.49
C ALA A 189 -6.02 -12.31 -18.77
N TYR A 190 -5.22 -11.25 -18.92
CA TYR A 190 -5.11 -10.50 -20.17
C TYR A 190 -4.66 -11.39 -21.33
N ARG A 191 -3.67 -12.26 -21.12
CA ARG A 191 -3.20 -13.16 -22.19
C ARG A 191 -4.31 -14.12 -22.61
N LEU A 192 -4.98 -14.75 -21.65
CA LEU A 192 -6.10 -15.65 -21.96
C LEU A 192 -7.23 -14.95 -22.72
N ALA A 193 -7.51 -13.69 -22.38
CA ALA A 193 -8.55 -12.92 -23.04
C ALA A 193 -8.14 -12.40 -24.43
N ASP A 194 -6.89 -11.95 -24.58
CA ASP A 194 -6.32 -11.52 -25.87
C ASP A 194 -6.17 -12.72 -26.84
N ASP A 195 -5.86 -13.92 -26.32
CA ASP A 195 -5.79 -15.17 -27.10
C ASP A 195 -7.19 -15.74 -27.47
N GLY A 196 -8.27 -15.13 -26.96
CA GLY A 196 -9.64 -15.59 -27.19
C GLY A 196 -10.00 -16.91 -26.49
N LEU A 197 -9.14 -17.37 -25.58
CA LEU A 197 -9.35 -18.61 -24.81
C LEU A 197 -10.38 -18.42 -23.69
N PHE A 198 -10.53 -17.18 -23.18
CA PHE A 198 -11.48 -16.88 -22.12
C PHE A 198 -12.13 -15.50 -22.34
N ASP A 199 -13.46 -15.46 -22.43
CA ASP A 199 -14.20 -14.22 -22.66
C ASP A 199 -14.04 -13.24 -21.48
N TRP A 200 -13.85 -11.95 -21.79
CA TRP A 200 -13.78 -10.85 -20.83
C TRP A 200 -14.96 -10.84 -19.86
N LYS A 201 -16.15 -11.22 -20.33
CA LYS A 201 -17.37 -11.27 -19.51
C LYS A 201 -17.29 -12.28 -18.37
N ASN A 202 -16.46 -13.33 -18.51
CA ASN A 202 -16.29 -14.33 -17.47
C ASN A 202 -15.36 -13.85 -16.34
N TRP A 203 -14.64 -12.74 -16.54
CA TRP A 203 -13.89 -12.05 -15.49
C TRP A 203 -14.73 -10.99 -14.77
N GLU A 204 -16.01 -10.83 -15.13
CA GLU A 204 -16.93 -10.03 -14.33
C GLU A 204 -16.93 -10.53 -12.90
N LEU A 205 -17.14 -9.58 -11.99
CA LEU A 205 -17.01 -9.70 -10.54
C LEU A 205 -17.19 -11.13 -10.01
N SER A 206 -16.07 -11.80 -9.76
CA SER A 206 -16.01 -13.22 -9.44
C SER A 206 -15.07 -13.47 -8.28
N VAL A 207 -15.53 -14.31 -7.35
CA VAL A 207 -14.71 -14.81 -6.25
C VAL A 207 -14.29 -16.24 -6.58
N TRP A 208 -12.98 -16.44 -6.65
CA TRP A 208 -12.37 -17.73 -6.96
C TRP A 208 -11.88 -18.34 -5.67
N LEU A 209 -12.37 -19.54 -5.35
CA LEU A 209 -12.08 -20.24 -4.10
C LEU A 209 -11.61 -21.65 -4.42
N LYS A 210 -10.45 -22.01 -3.91
CA LYS A 210 -9.91 -23.36 -3.93
C LYS A 210 -10.49 -24.12 -2.74
N ASP A 211 -11.18 -25.21 -3.01
CA ASP A 211 -11.79 -26.03 -1.97
C ASP A 211 -10.75 -26.92 -1.27
N ARG A 212 -11.22 -27.70 -0.28
CA ARG A 212 -10.38 -28.65 0.47
C ARG A 212 -9.82 -29.79 -0.39
N TYR A 213 -10.37 -30.00 -1.58
CA TYR A 213 -9.95 -31.01 -2.55
C TYR A 213 -9.07 -30.40 -3.65
N HIS A 214 -8.58 -29.18 -3.45
CA HIS A 214 -7.78 -28.42 -4.42
C HIS A 214 -8.50 -28.14 -5.74
N GLN A 215 -9.84 -28.12 -5.74
CA GLN A 215 -10.65 -27.76 -6.90
C GLN A 215 -11.03 -26.29 -6.83
N TRP A 216 -10.89 -25.60 -7.95
CA TRP A 216 -11.35 -24.22 -8.05
C TRP A 216 -12.86 -24.16 -8.23
N THR A 217 -13.48 -23.33 -7.41
CA THR A 217 -14.88 -22.94 -7.50
C THR A 217 -14.96 -21.47 -7.77
N VAL A 218 -15.92 -21.07 -8.60
CA VAL A 218 -16.23 -19.68 -8.86
C VAL A 218 -17.58 -19.35 -8.24
N ARG A 219 -17.62 -18.26 -7.49
CA ARG A 219 -18.86 -17.59 -7.09
C ARG A 219 -18.99 -16.34 -7.94
N GLU A 220 -19.86 -16.41 -8.94
CA GLU A 220 -20.30 -15.23 -9.67
C GLU A 220 -21.27 -14.47 -8.77
N GLU A 221 -20.80 -13.40 -8.13
CA GLU A 221 -21.71 -12.42 -7.55
C GLU A 221 -22.20 -11.56 -8.70
N ARG A 222 -23.17 -12.10 -9.44
CA ARG A 222 -24.02 -11.27 -10.26
C ARG A 222 -24.72 -10.34 -9.29
N LEU A 223 -24.25 -9.09 -9.21
CA LEU A 223 -24.96 -7.90 -8.71
C LEU A 223 -26.22 -7.66 -9.58
N LYS A 224 -27.03 -8.70 -9.79
CA LYS A 224 -28.28 -8.67 -10.51
C LYS A 224 -29.29 -8.05 -9.57
N THR A 225 -29.40 -6.74 -9.72
CA THR A 225 -30.63 -5.93 -9.58
C THR A 225 -31.31 -5.82 -8.22
N GLU A 226 -31.22 -6.78 -7.31
CA GLU A 226 -31.91 -6.65 -6.00
C GLU A 226 -31.06 -5.90 -4.98
N GLY A 227 -29.74 -6.04 -5.00
CA GLY A 227 -28.85 -5.29 -4.10
C GLY A 227 -28.26 -4.03 -4.71
N LYS A 228 -28.37 -3.79 -6.03
CA LYS A 228 -27.70 -2.64 -6.66
C LYS A 228 -28.32 -1.31 -6.23
N ASP A 229 -29.64 -1.23 -6.11
CA ASP A 229 -30.30 0.03 -5.75
C ASP A 229 -30.18 0.31 -4.24
N GLU A 230 -30.24 -0.72 -3.39
CA GLU A 230 -29.98 -0.59 -1.95
C GLU A 230 -28.50 -0.29 -1.64
N PHE A 231 -27.59 -0.90 -2.39
CA PHE A 231 -26.14 -0.62 -2.33
C PHE A 231 -25.80 0.76 -2.88
N VAL A 232 -26.42 1.18 -3.99
CA VAL A 232 -26.27 2.53 -4.56
C VAL A 232 -26.88 3.57 -3.62
N ALA A 233 -28.04 3.32 -3.01
CA ALA A 233 -28.62 4.19 -1.99
C ALA A 233 -27.71 4.32 -0.76
N THR A 234 -27.15 3.20 -0.28
CA THR A 234 -26.16 3.21 0.82
C THR A 234 -24.90 3.98 0.43
N LEU A 235 -24.46 3.91 -0.83
CA LEU A 235 -23.32 4.65 -1.37
C LEU A 235 -23.62 6.15 -1.53
N GLU A 236 -24.81 6.52 -1.98
CA GLU A 236 -25.28 7.90 -2.08
C GLU A 236 -25.44 8.53 -0.69
N ASP A 237 -25.93 7.77 0.30
CA ASP A 237 -25.99 8.20 1.70
C ASP A 237 -24.59 8.43 2.29
N ILE A 238 -23.62 7.56 1.99
CA ILE A 238 -22.22 7.71 2.43
C ILE A 238 -21.53 8.88 1.70
N GLN A 239 -21.82 9.10 0.41
CA GLN A 239 -21.27 10.23 -0.35
C GLN A 239 -21.89 11.57 0.08
N LEU A 240 -23.19 11.62 0.34
CA LEU A 240 -23.87 12.82 0.85
C LEU A 240 -23.39 13.18 2.25
N ALA A 241 -23.15 12.18 3.11
CA ALA A 241 -22.53 12.39 4.42
C ALA A 241 -21.07 12.85 4.34
N GLY A 242 -20.32 12.44 3.29
CA GLY A 242 -18.91 12.81 3.10
C GLY A 242 -18.65 14.09 2.33
N LEU A 243 -19.62 14.61 1.56
CA LEU A 243 -19.45 15.79 0.69
C LEU A 243 -20.07 17.07 1.27
N SER A 244 -20.89 16.99 2.32
CA SER A 244 -21.53 18.17 2.93
C SER A 244 -20.67 18.93 3.95
N SER A 245 -19.44 18.52 4.24
CA SER A 245 -18.59 19.21 5.24
C SER A 245 -17.10 19.29 4.84
N ALA A 246 -16.82 19.85 3.67
CA ALA A 246 -15.45 20.27 3.34
C ALA A 246 -15.13 21.63 3.97
N SER A 247 -14.77 21.64 5.26
CA SER A 247 -13.98 22.71 5.86
C SER A 247 -12.74 22.09 6.52
N LEU A 248 -11.56 22.65 6.24
CA LEU A 248 -10.24 22.12 6.64
C LEU A 248 -9.96 22.10 8.15
N SER A 249 -10.97 22.37 8.98
CA SER A 249 -10.91 22.34 10.46
C SER A 249 -11.70 21.18 11.06
N ASP A 250 -12.21 20.26 10.25
CA ASP A 250 -13.14 19.21 10.69
C ASP A 250 -12.40 18.02 11.36
N PRO A 251 -12.83 17.54 12.54
CA PRO A 251 -12.18 16.48 13.30
C PRO A 251 -12.13 15.13 12.58
N ALA A 252 -12.94 14.91 11.53
CA ALA A 252 -12.85 13.71 10.69
C ALA A 252 -11.55 13.66 9.86
N THR A 253 -10.99 14.82 9.49
CA THR A 253 -9.66 14.92 8.85
C THR A 253 -8.54 14.64 9.85
N GLN A 254 -8.73 15.05 11.11
CA GLN A 254 -7.86 14.65 12.22
C GLN A 254 -7.98 13.15 12.51
N GLU A 255 -9.18 12.57 12.44
CA GLU A 255 -9.42 11.14 12.64
C GLU A 255 -8.80 10.28 11.52
N LEU A 256 -8.74 10.81 10.29
CA LEU A 256 -8.05 10.15 9.18
C LEU A 256 -6.52 10.22 9.33
N LEU A 257 -5.99 11.35 9.81
CA LEU A 257 -4.58 11.49 10.22
C LEU A 257 -4.23 10.62 11.44
N HIS A 258 -5.16 10.47 12.38
CA HIS A 258 -5.06 9.63 13.58
C HIS A 258 -5.15 8.15 13.21
N SER A 259 -5.97 7.77 12.24
CA SER A 259 -6.03 6.40 11.72
C SER A 259 -4.76 6.01 10.94
N LEU A 260 -4.08 7.00 10.33
CA LEU A 260 -2.78 6.81 9.70
C LEU A 260 -1.64 6.69 10.73
N SER A 261 -1.78 7.27 11.93
CA SER A 261 -0.80 7.16 13.02
C SER A 261 -0.94 5.85 13.81
N GLU A 262 -2.17 5.36 14.02
CA GLU A 262 -2.44 4.09 14.70
C GLU A 262 -1.95 2.86 13.91
N VAL A 263 -1.94 2.93 12.57
CA VAL A 263 -1.51 1.81 11.72
C VAL A 263 0.03 1.59 11.73
N GLU A 264 0.83 2.51 12.27
CA GLU A 264 2.28 2.32 12.47
C GLU A 264 2.74 2.39 13.94
N GLY A 265 1.83 2.53 14.92
CA GLY A 265 2.19 2.68 16.34
C GLY A 265 3.12 3.87 16.59
N PHE A 266 2.99 4.92 15.78
CA PHE A 266 3.83 6.10 15.81
C PHE A 266 2.92 7.30 16.09
N ASP A 267 2.81 7.70 17.35
CA ASP A 267 2.00 8.85 17.76
C ASP A 267 2.68 10.14 17.27
N VAL A 268 2.26 10.58 16.08
CA VAL A 268 2.77 11.79 15.42
C VAL A 268 2.39 13.03 16.22
N GLU A 269 1.26 13.01 16.94
CA GLU A 269 0.78 14.17 17.70
C GLU A 269 1.58 14.36 18.99
N GLU A 270 1.86 13.29 19.72
CA GLU A 270 2.76 13.31 20.90
C GLU A 270 4.17 13.74 20.49
N ARG A 271 4.71 13.20 19.37
CA ARG A 271 6.05 13.56 18.88
C ARG A 271 6.13 14.99 18.36
N TRP A 272 5.05 15.50 17.77
CA TRP A 272 5.00 16.87 17.27
C TRP A 272 4.89 17.88 18.42
N THR A 273 4.07 17.58 19.43
CA THR A 273 3.97 18.40 20.64
C THR A 273 5.26 18.36 21.48
N GLU A 274 5.92 17.20 21.57
CA GLU A 274 7.25 17.07 22.17
C GLU A 274 8.31 17.89 21.40
N ALA A 275 8.27 17.85 20.07
CA ALA A 275 9.20 18.62 19.23
C ALA A 275 9.00 20.14 19.35
N ILE A 276 7.75 20.62 19.43
CA ILE A 276 7.44 22.03 19.66
C ILE A 276 7.89 22.46 21.07
N SER A 277 7.58 21.66 22.10
CA SER A 277 8.00 21.92 23.49
C SER A 277 9.52 21.98 23.62
N GLU A 278 10.24 21.09 22.94
CA GLU A 278 11.71 21.08 22.96
C GLU A 278 12.30 22.27 22.19
N ALA A 279 11.69 22.69 21.08
CA ALA A 279 12.09 23.90 20.37
C ALA A 279 11.92 25.16 21.23
N ASP A 280 10.80 25.29 21.95
CA ASP A 280 10.55 26.39 22.88
C ASP A 280 11.50 26.39 24.07
N ARG A 281 11.85 25.19 24.59
CA ARG A 281 12.85 25.04 25.66
C ARG A 281 14.23 25.49 25.20
N ILE A 282 14.63 25.16 23.97
CA ILE A 282 15.91 25.58 23.40
C ILE A 282 15.94 27.10 23.17
N HIS A 283 14.82 27.68 22.71
CA HIS A 283 14.72 29.12 22.51
C HIS A 283 14.88 29.87 23.84
N ASN A 284 14.16 29.46 24.89
CA ASN A 284 14.24 30.05 26.22
C ASN A 284 15.62 29.84 26.90
N CYS A 285 16.31 28.72 26.64
CA CYS A 285 17.66 28.50 27.13
C CYS A 285 18.68 29.45 26.49
N ASN A 286 18.50 29.80 25.22
CA ASN A 286 19.40 30.73 24.54
C ASN A 286 19.19 32.17 25.01
N ASP A 287 17.96 32.58 25.27
CA ASP A 287 17.67 33.93 25.80
C ASP A 287 18.23 34.13 27.22
N ASN A 288 18.07 33.14 28.10
CA ASN A 288 18.66 33.19 29.45
C ASN A 288 20.20 33.20 29.42
N ARG A 289 20.82 32.51 28.45
CA ARG A 289 22.27 32.51 28.30
C ARG A 289 22.82 33.85 27.83
N LEU A 290 22.13 34.52 26.91
CA LEU A 290 22.48 35.86 26.46
C LEU A 290 22.33 36.89 27.60
N GLN A 291 21.36 36.69 28.49
CA GLN A 291 21.16 37.56 29.64
C GLN A 291 22.29 37.41 30.67
N VAL A 292 22.71 36.18 30.99
CA VAL A 292 23.86 35.92 31.89
C VAL A 292 25.19 36.43 31.30
N GLU A 293 25.40 36.28 29.99
CA GLU A 293 26.59 36.81 29.33
C GLU A 293 26.58 38.36 29.34
N SER A 294 25.42 39.01 29.26
CA SER A 294 25.29 40.47 29.37
C SER A 294 25.51 41.02 30.78
N GLU A 295 25.16 40.27 31.82
CA GLU A 295 25.40 40.63 33.22
C GLU A 295 26.86 40.39 33.65
N SER A 296 27.58 39.46 33.01
CA SER A 296 29.00 39.20 33.27
C SER A 296 29.97 40.23 32.69
N LEU A 297 29.45 41.18 31.90
CA LEU A 297 30.23 42.24 31.23
C LEU A 297 30.12 43.61 31.94
N TYR A 298 29.47 43.67 33.10
CA TYR A 298 29.42 44.82 34.02
C TYR A 298 30.09 44.47 35.35
#